data_AF-A0A3P7YP07-F1
#
_entry.id   AF-A0A3P7YP07-F1
#
_cell.length_a   1.000
_cell.length_b   1.000
_cell.length_c   1.000
_cell.angle_alpha   90.00
_cell.angle_beta   90.00
_cell.angle_gamma   90.00
#
_symmetry.space_group_name_H-M   'P 1'
#
loop_
_entity.id
_entity.type
_entity.pdbx_description
1 polymer ?
#
loop_
_entity_poly.entity_id
_entity_poly.type
_entity_poly.pdbx_seq_one_letter_code
_entity_poly.pdbx_strand_id
1 'polypeptide(L)'
;MATCAVDPNMQFVSNGIKHKSWLLNKLFAVKPLSGYSGFPYNTFSPPFPLSSSFSYEKKFNSIGIRNENLYGVTIEPKNEIDIGNLNLLVSSNEEILMKYAFWITFTGKMTAKTKVAQKLREWLPKANIDLSSLVESDAKVADLKLEDFDKIFSLLHIELNDDFAHIGELRNFYAHFRPAIENAKFAD
;
A
#
# COMPACT_ATOMS: atom_id res chain seq x y z
N MET A 1 16.64 5.22 2.83
CA MET A 1 15.31 4.80 3.30
C MET A 1 14.33 5.89 2.90
N ALA A 2 13.29 5.56 2.14
CA ALA A 2 12.48 6.55 1.42
C ALA A 2 11.00 6.57 1.82
N THR A 3 10.58 5.62 2.67
CA THR A 3 9.17 5.25 2.75
C THR A 3 8.82 4.64 4.10
N CYS A 4 7.69 5.07 4.65
CA CYS A 4 7.27 4.71 6.00
C CYS A 4 6.96 3.22 6.21
N ALA A 5 6.81 2.45 5.14
CA ALA A 5 6.64 1.00 5.20
C ALA A 5 7.86 0.28 5.81
N VAL A 6 9.07 0.72 5.46
CA VAL A 6 10.34 0.05 5.81
C VAL A 6 11.19 0.86 6.77
N ASP A 7 10.89 2.16 6.93
CA ASP A 7 11.71 3.06 7.72
C ASP A 7 11.47 2.87 9.23
N PRO A 8 12.48 2.46 10.03
CA PRO A 8 12.33 2.32 11.48
C PRO A 8 11.96 3.63 12.18
N ASN A 9 12.31 4.77 11.59
CA ASN A 9 12.00 6.08 12.16
C ASN A 9 10.55 6.48 11.96
N MET A 10 9.83 5.82 11.04
CA MET A 10 8.44 6.13 10.71
C MET A 10 7.44 5.14 11.29
N GLN A 11 7.82 4.33 12.28
CA GLN A 11 6.92 3.32 12.86
C GLN A 11 5.66 3.89 13.51
N PHE A 12 5.64 5.20 13.79
CA PHE A 12 4.49 5.90 14.34
C PHE A 12 3.34 6.13 13.35
N VAL A 13 3.55 5.99 12.04
CA VAL A 13 2.46 6.18 11.07
C VAL A 13 1.45 5.03 11.17
N SER A 14 0.21 5.28 10.76
CA SER A 14 -0.85 4.28 10.81
C SER A 14 -0.58 3.09 9.88
N ASN A 15 -1.14 1.92 10.23
CA ASN A 15 -1.00 0.69 9.46
C ASN A 15 -1.40 0.88 7.98
N GLY A 16 -2.52 1.56 7.72
CA GLY A 16 -2.99 1.83 6.37
C GLY A 16 -2.03 2.70 5.55
N ILE A 17 -1.34 3.66 6.18
CA ILE A 17 -0.30 4.46 5.50
C ILE A 17 0.91 3.58 5.18
N LYS A 18 1.34 2.71 6.11
CA LYS A 18 2.43 1.75 5.85
C LYS A 18 2.11 0.82 4.69
N HIS A 19 0.89 0.28 4.62
CA HIS A 19 0.45 -0.59 3.53
C HIS A 19 0.44 0.14 2.18
N LYS A 20 -0.10 1.36 2.12
CA LYS A 20 -0.06 2.16 0.88
C LYS A 20 1.37 2.46 0.44
N SER A 21 2.22 2.81 1.40
CA SER A 21 3.64 3.06 1.15
C SER A 21 4.37 1.78 0.68
N TRP A 22 3.97 0.61 1.19
CA TRP A 22 4.49 -0.69 0.74
C TRP A 22 4.12 -0.95 -0.71
N LEU A 23 2.84 -0.80 -1.07
CA LEU A 23 2.36 -0.96 -2.44
C LEU A 23 3.11 -0.02 -3.40
N LEU A 24 3.28 1.25 -3.02
CA LEU A 24 4.01 2.22 -3.84
C LEU A 24 5.45 1.75 -4.11
N ASN A 25 6.16 1.25 -3.10
CA ASN A 25 7.52 0.72 -3.28
C ASN A 25 7.59 -0.59 -4.06
N LYS A 26 6.52 -1.38 -4.04
CA LYS A 26 6.44 -2.60 -4.84
C LYS A 26 6.33 -2.27 -6.31
N LEU A 27 5.51 -1.27 -6.65
CA LEU A 27 5.28 -0.85 -8.03
C LEU A 27 6.37 0.08 -8.57
N PHE A 28 6.99 0.88 -7.71
CA PHE A 28 7.94 1.93 -8.11
C PHE A 28 9.23 1.90 -7.27
N ALA A 29 10.34 2.27 -7.89
CA ALA A 29 11.54 2.67 -7.17
C ALA A 29 11.41 4.14 -6.77
N VAL A 30 11.13 4.38 -5.49
CA VAL A 30 11.01 5.72 -4.91
C VAL A 30 12.33 6.10 -4.22
N LYS A 31 13.00 7.15 -4.68
CA LYS A 31 14.27 7.63 -4.08
C LYS A 31 14.17 9.11 -3.74
N PRO A 32 14.46 9.52 -2.49
CA PRO A 32 14.46 10.92 -2.10
C PRO A 32 15.67 11.63 -2.72
N LEU A 33 15.47 12.85 -3.22
CA LEU A 33 16.55 13.66 -3.79
C LEU A 33 17.49 14.24 -2.71
N SER A 34 16.94 14.58 -1.54
CA SER A 34 17.70 15.20 -0.44
C SER A 34 17.50 14.47 0.90
N GLY A 35 17.07 13.20 0.87
CA GLY A 35 16.76 12.47 2.11
C GLY A 35 15.69 13.18 2.94
N TYR A 36 15.97 13.38 4.23
CA TYR A 36 15.07 14.06 5.17
C TYR A 36 15.30 15.57 5.29
N SER A 37 16.33 16.14 4.65
CA SER A 37 16.61 17.58 4.84
C SER A 37 15.62 18.45 4.07
N GLY A 38 15.13 17.99 2.92
CA GLY A 38 14.22 18.75 2.06
C GLY A 38 14.83 20.07 1.57
N PHE A 39 13.98 20.94 1.02
CA PHE A 39 14.29 22.29 0.58
C PHE A 39 13.33 23.28 1.25
N PRO A 40 13.80 24.30 1.98
CA PRO A 40 12.92 25.29 2.58
C PRO A 40 12.01 25.96 1.54
N TYR A 41 10.73 26.14 1.87
CA TYR A 41 9.72 26.69 0.94
C TYR A 41 10.06 28.08 0.37
N ASN A 42 10.83 28.87 1.13
CA ASN A 42 11.30 30.19 0.75
C ASN A 42 12.55 30.18 -0.17
N THR A 43 13.06 28.99 -0.51
CA THR A 43 14.13 28.84 -1.51
C THR A 43 13.62 29.11 -2.93
N PHE A 44 12.30 29.00 -3.15
CA PHE A 44 11.66 29.19 -4.45
C PHE A 44 11.02 30.57 -4.56
N SER A 45 10.88 31.07 -5.79
CA SER A 45 10.22 32.33 -6.10
C SER A 45 9.13 32.11 -7.16
N PRO A 46 7.84 32.36 -6.86
CA PRO A 46 7.32 32.74 -5.53
C PRO A 46 7.46 31.59 -4.50
N PRO A 47 7.45 31.89 -3.19
CA PRO A 47 7.44 30.85 -2.16
C PRO A 47 6.25 29.91 -2.32
N PHE A 48 6.44 28.62 -2.09
CA PHE A 48 5.35 27.65 -2.17
C PHE A 48 4.38 27.82 -1.00
N PRO A 49 3.06 27.85 -1.23
CA PRO A 49 2.07 27.88 -0.16
C PRO A 49 2.00 26.48 0.49
N LEU A 50 2.53 26.35 1.70
CA LEU A 50 2.46 25.12 2.49
C LEU A 50 1.39 25.22 3.59
N SER A 51 0.77 24.09 3.95
CA SER A 51 -0.20 24.01 5.03
C SER A 51 0.44 24.35 6.38
N SER A 52 -0.28 25.01 7.28
CA SER A 52 0.25 25.41 8.59
C SER A 52 0.46 24.25 9.57
N SER A 53 -0.14 23.08 9.33
CA SER A 53 0.02 21.90 10.19
C SER A 53 -0.17 20.61 9.41
N PHE A 54 0.45 19.53 9.89
CA PHE A 54 0.24 18.19 9.37
C PHE A 54 0.27 17.14 10.50
N SER A 55 -0.38 16.00 10.25
CA SER A 55 -0.44 14.92 11.25
C SER A 55 0.95 14.40 11.59
N TYR A 56 1.19 14.13 12.88
CA TYR A 56 2.47 13.65 13.43
C TYR A 56 3.65 14.62 13.32
N GLU A 57 3.43 15.92 13.10
CA GLU A 57 4.47 16.94 12.95
C GLU A 57 5.61 16.83 14.00
N LYS A 58 5.29 16.73 15.30
CA LYS A 58 6.31 16.58 16.35
C LYS A 58 7.22 15.37 16.14
N LYS A 59 6.67 14.26 15.67
CA LYS A 59 7.42 13.01 15.41
C LYS A 59 8.25 13.13 14.13
N PHE A 60 7.70 13.74 13.09
CA PHE A 60 8.44 14.04 11.86
C PHE A 60 9.61 15.01 12.11
N ASN A 61 9.38 16.07 12.88
CA ASN A 61 10.42 17.02 13.27
C ASN A 61 11.57 16.33 14.03
N SER A 62 11.26 15.35 14.89
CA SER A 62 12.27 14.61 15.64
C SER A 62 13.20 13.75 14.77
N ILE A 63 12.76 13.42 13.55
CA ILE A 63 13.55 12.66 12.57
C ILE A 63 14.06 13.56 11.43
N GLY A 64 13.95 14.89 11.58
CA GLY A 64 14.47 15.88 10.65
C GLY A 64 13.52 16.29 9.51
N ILE A 65 12.32 15.69 9.43
CA ILE A 65 11.30 16.05 8.43
C ILE A 65 10.44 17.19 8.99
N ARG A 66 10.61 18.38 8.43
CA ARG A 66 9.88 19.60 8.79
C ARG A 66 8.81 19.97 7.79
N ASN A 67 7.74 20.59 8.28
CA ASN A 67 6.60 21.04 7.47
C ASN A 67 6.99 22.15 6.49
N GLU A 68 7.93 23.02 6.87
CA GLU A 68 8.36 24.15 6.04
C GLU A 68 9.23 23.74 4.83
N ASN A 69 9.53 22.45 4.68
CA ASN A 69 10.39 21.95 3.62
C ASN A 69 9.58 21.20 2.55
N LEU A 70 10.00 21.38 1.30
CA LEU A 70 9.59 20.60 0.15
C LEU A 70 10.52 19.39 -0.01
N TYR A 71 9.97 18.21 -0.27
CA TYR A 71 10.72 16.97 -0.40
C TYR A 71 10.64 16.47 -1.84
N GLY A 72 11.75 16.62 -2.56
CA GLY A 72 11.87 16.07 -3.90
C GLY A 72 12.05 14.56 -3.86
N VAL A 73 11.28 13.83 -4.67
CA VAL A 73 11.40 12.39 -4.85
C VAL A 73 11.47 12.05 -6.33
N THR A 74 12.26 11.04 -6.67
CA THR A 74 12.18 10.35 -7.96
C THR A 74 11.30 9.13 -7.82
N ILE A 75 10.46 8.89 -8.82
CA ILE A 75 9.54 7.75 -8.87
C ILE A 75 9.71 7.11 -10.23
N GLU A 76 10.27 5.90 -10.25
CA GLU A 76 10.54 5.15 -11.47
C GLU A 76 9.69 3.87 -11.45
N PRO A 77 8.86 3.58 -12.47
CA PRO A 77 8.10 2.33 -12.52
C PRO A 77 9.04 1.13 -12.61
N LYS A 78 8.70 0.05 -11.92
CA LYS A 78 9.42 -1.22 -12.04
C LYS A 78 8.80 -2.06 -13.15
N ASN A 79 9.65 -2.75 -13.90
CA ASN A 79 9.21 -3.69 -14.94
C ASN A 79 8.90 -5.09 -14.35
N GLU A 80 9.60 -5.43 -13.26
CA GLU A 80 9.48 -6.70 -12.56
C GLU A 80 9.22 -6.46 -11.07
N ILE A 81 8.34 -7.26 -10.49
CA ILE A 81 7.89 -7.11 -9.09
C ILE A 81 7.85 -8.48 -8.43
N ASP A 82 8.46 -8.56 -7.24
CA ASP A 82 8.39 -9.73 -6.38
C ASP A 82 7.30 -9.56 -5.31
N ILE A 83 6.38 -10.52 -5.26
CA ILE A 83 5.30 -10.61 -4.27
C ILE A 83 5.32 -12.02 -3.67
N GLY A 84 5.96 -12.17 -2.50
CA GLY A 84 6.16 -13.49 -1.90
C GLY A 84 6.98 -14.37 -2.85
N ASN A 85 6.38 -15.48 -3.30
CA ASN A 85 7.00 -16.38 -4.26
C ASN A 85 6.65 -16.08 -5.73
N LEU A 86 5.87 -15.03 -6.00
CA LEU A 86 5.53 -14.59 -7.35
C LEU A 86 6.57 -13.58 -7.85
N ASN A 87 7.18 -13.88 -8.99
CA ASN A 87 7.95 -12.91 -9.77
C ASN A 87 7.11 -12.52 -10.99
N LEU A 88 6.71 -11.26 -11.06
CA LEU A 88 5.73 -10.77 -12.03
C LEU A 88 6.34 -9.73 -12.95
N LEU A 89 6.27 -9.99 -14.26
CA LEU A 89 6.46 -8.96 -15.28
C LEU A 89 5.20 -8.10 -15.37
N VAL A 90 5.33 -6.79 -15.18
CA VAL A 90 4.17 -5.88 -15.04
C VAL A 90 3.28 -5.88 -16.27
N SER A 91 3.86 -5.89 -17.48
CA SER A 91 3.15 -5.84 -18.76
C SER A 91 2.25 -7.03 -19.06
N SER A 92 2.38 -8.13 -18.30
CA SER A 92 1.68 -9.40 -18.59
C SER A 92 0.84 -9.89 -17.42
N ASN A 93 0.81 -9.17 -16.30
CA ASN A 93 0.19 -9.62 -15.05
C ASN A 93 -0.70 -8.55 -14.39
N GLU A 94 -1.29 -7.67 -15.20
CA GLU A 94 -2.14 -6.56 -14.72
C GLU A 94 -3.23 -7.02 -13.75
N GLU A 95 -3.90 -8.13 -14.04
CA GLU A 95 -4.96 -8.67 -13.19
C GLU A 95 -4.45 -9.08 -11.80
N ILE A 96 -3.28 -9.74 -11.73
CA ILE A 96 -2.66 -10.15 -10.46
C ILE A 96 -2.22 -8.90 -9.69
N LEU A 97 -1.66 -7.90 -10.37
CA LEU A 97 -1.26 -6.64 -9.74
C LEU A 97 -2.45 -5.87 -9.18
N MET A 98 -3.60 -5.90 -9.86
CA MET A 98 -4.83 -5.30 -9.37
C MET A 98 -5.37 -6.01 -8.13
N LYS A 99 -5.38 -7.36 -8.13
CA LYS A 99 -5.72 -8.15 -6.93
C LYS A 99 -4.76 -7.85 -5.78
N TYR A 100 -3.48 -7.67 -6.07
CA TYR A 100 -2.48 -7.31 -5.07
C TYR A 100 -2.72 -5.92 -4.50
N ALA A 101 -2.99 -4.92 -5.35
CA ALA A 101 -3.30 -3.56 -4.92
C ALA A 101 -4.56 -3.54 -4.03
N PHE A 102 -5.58 -4.31 -4.39
CA PHE A 102 -6.76 -4.51 -3.57
C PHE A 102 -6.38 -5.14 -2.22
N TRP A 103 -5.66 -6.26 -2.25
CA TRP A 103 -5.23 -7.00 -1.06
C TRP A 103 -4.51 -6.09 -0.06
N ILE A 104 -3.46 -5.38 -0.48
CA ILE A 104 -2.68 -4.49 0.39
C ILE A 104 -3.53 -3.32 0.92
N THR A 105 -4.42 -2.77 0.09
CA THR A 105 -5.33 -1.71 0.53
C THR A 105 -6.30 -2.22 1.59
N PHE A 106 -6.78 -3.45 1.44
CA PHE A 106 -7.79 -4.03 2.31
C PHE A 106 -7.20 -4.49 3.64
N THR A 107 -6.06 -5.19 3.63
CA THR A 107 -5.33 -5.55 4.85
C THR A 107 -4.83 -4.32 5.62
N GLY A 108 -4.49 -3.24 4.91
CA GLY A 108 -4.13 -1.96 5.52
C GLY A 108 -5.26 -1.30 6.33
N LYS A 109 -6.52 -1.66 6.09
CA LYS A 109 -7.68 -1.19 6.89
C LYS A 109 -7.88 -1.99 8.18
N MET A 110 -7.23 -3.13 8.33
CA MET A 110 -7.35 -3.94 9.55
C MET A 110 -6.71 -3.23 10.74
N THR A 111 -7.26 -3.49 11.92
CA THR A 111 -6.70 -2.96 13.17
C THR A 111 -5.53 -3.81 13.64
N ALA A 112 -4.63 -3.21 14.43
CA ALA A 112 -3.49 -3.91 15.02
C ALA A 112 -3.87 -5.18 15.82
N LYS A 113 -5.09 -5.23 16.38
CA LYS A 113 -5.59 -6.35 17.19
C LYS A 113 -6.32 -7.42 16.37
N THR A 114 -6.56 -7.18 15.09
CA THR A 114 -7.29 -8.11 14.21
C THR A 114 -6.48 -9.40 14.08
N LYS A 115 -7.09 -10.55 14.42
CA LYS A 115 -6.52 -11.87 14.19
C LYS A 115 -6.59 -12.21 12.71
N VAL A 116 -5.44 -12.41 12.07
CA VAL A 116 -5.36 -12.50 10.61
C VAL A 116 -5.98 -13.80 10.11
N ALA A 117 -5.63 -14.95 10.70
CA ALA A 117 -6.19 -16.25 10.31
C ALA A 117 -7.72 -16.33 10.46
N GLN A 118 -8.30 -15.69 11.49
CA GLN A 118 -9.75 -15.59 11.64
C GLN A 118 -10.35 -14.75 10.51
N LYS A 119 -9.75 -13.60 10.22
CA LYS A 119 -10.28 -12.68 9.20
C LYS A 119 -10.20 -13.28 7.79
N LEU A 120 -9.16 -14.05 7.50
CA LEU A 120 -9.04 -14.79 6.24
C LEU A 120 -10.13 -15.84 6.08
N ARG A 121 -10.47 -16.59 7.13
CA ARG A 121 -11.58 -17.55 7.11
C ARG A 121 -12.94 -16.88 6.85
N GLU A 122 -13.14 -15.67 7.37
CA GLU A 122 -14.36 -14.89 7.10
C GLU A 122 -14.44 -14.45 5.63
N TRP A 123 -13.31 -14.06 5.04
CA TRP A 123 -13.24 -13.56 3.66
C TRP A 123 -13.23 -14.64 2.59
N LEU A 124 -12.60 -15.77 2.91
CA LEU A 124 -12.38 -16.92 2.04
C LEU A 124 -12.93 -18.19 2.72
N PRO A 125 -14.24 -18.27 2.99
CA PRO A 125 -14.82 -19.41 3.71
C PRO A 125 -14.70 -20.73 2.95
N LYS A 126 -14.48 -20.69 1.63
CA LYS A 126 -14.30 -21.85 0.75
C LYS A 126 -12.87 -22.05 0.27
N ALA A 127 -11.90 -21.27 0.74
CA ALA A 127 -10.53 -21.42 0.26
C ALA A 127 -10.05 -22.85 0.49
N ASN A 128 -9.49 -23.46 -0.55
CA ASN A 128 -8.95 -24.82 -0.48
C ASN A 128 -7.55 -24.87 0.18
N ILE A 129 -7.13 -23.77 0.80
CA ILE A 129 -5.80 -23.58 1.37
C ILE A 129 -5.86 -23.72 2.89
N ASP A 130 -4.91 -24.47 3.45
CA ASP A 130 -4.74 -24.57 4.89
C ASP A 130 -4.19 -23.25 5.46
N LEU A 131 -5.09 -22.36 5.86
CA LEU A 131 -4.77 -21.08 6.47
C LEU A 131 -3.97 -21.20 7.78
N SER A 132 -4.01 -22.36 8.46
CA SER A 132 -3.26 -22.60 9.69
C SER A 132 -1.77 -22.82 9.44
N SER A 133 -1.42 -23.29 8.24
CA SER A 133 -0.03 -23.38 7.78
C SER A 133 0.55 -22.02 7.37
N LEU A 134 -0.33 -21.05 7.10
CA LEU A 134 0.03 -19.76 6.51
C LEU A 134 0.29 -18.68 7.57
N VAL A 135 -0.52 -18.66 8.62
CA VAL A 135 -0.45 -17.72 9.73
C VAL A 135 -0.87 -18.44 11.00
N GLU A 136 -0.11 -18.25 12.08
CA GLU A 136 -0.48 -18.77 13.40
C GLU A 136 -1.90 -18.32 13.79
N SER A 137 -2.66 -19.21 14.41
CA SER A 137 -4.10 -19.03 14.61
C SER A 137 -4.48 -17.78 15.42
N ASP A 138 -3.57 -17.30 16.28
CA ASP A 138 -3.72 -16.16 17.16
C ASP A 138 -2.89 -14.93 16.76
N ALA A 139 -2.08 -15.03 15.69
CA ALA A 139 -1.29 -13.92 15.18
C ALA A 139 -2.20 -12.75 14.77
N LYS A 140 -1.83 -11.56 15.25
CA LYS A 140 -2.52 -10.32 14.94
C LYS A 140 -1.76 -9.55 13.87
N VAL A 141 -2.43 -8.58 13.26
CA VAL A 141 -1.80 -7.67 12.29
C VAL A 141 -0.54 -7.01 12.83
N ALA A 142 -0.50 -6.67 14.12
CA ALA A 142 0.67 -6.07 14.77
C ALA A 142 1.89 -7.01 14.85
N ASP A 143 1.65 -8.32 14.81
CA ASP A 143 2.68 -9.35 14.95
C ASP A 143 3.31 -9.71 13.58
N LEU A 144 2.65 -9.31 12.48
CA LEU A 144 3.09 -9.58 11.12
C LEU A 144 3.89 -8.43 10.51
N LYS A 145 4.88 -8.77 9.69
CA LYS A 145 5.57 -7.80 8.82
C LYS A 145 4.81 -7.66 7.50
N LEU A 146 5.10 -6.58 6.76
CA LEU A 146 4.47 -6.32 5.46
C LEU A 146 4.78 -7.43 4.44
N GLU A 147 5.97 -8.02 4.53
CA GLU A 147 6.39 -9.17 3.73
C GLU A 147 5.55 -10.41 4.00
N ASP A 148 5.00 -10.58 5.20
CA ASP A 148 4.12 -11.72 5.50
C ASP A 148 2.79 -11.58 4.75
N PHE A 149 2.29 -10.35 4.56
CA PHE A 149 1.13 -10.09 3.70
C PHE A 149 1.42 -10.39 2.22
N ASP A 150 2.65 -10.23 1.75
CA ASP A 150 3.03 -10.65 0.40
C ASP A 150 3.02 -12.17 0.25
N LYS A 151 3.56 -12.90 1.24
CA LYS A 151 3.53 -14.36 1.25
C LYS A 151 2.10 -14.90 1.27
N ILE A 152 1.25 -14.32 2.12
CA ILE A 152 -0.17 -14.67 2.18
C ILE A 152 -0.82 -14.45 0.82
N PHE A 153 -0.60 -13.30 0.19
CA PHE A 153 -1.13 -13.03 -1.14
C PHE A 153 -0.63 -14.04 -2.18
N SER A 154 0.67 -14.33 -2.19
CA SER A 154 1.27 -15.24 -3.17
C SER A 154 0.68 -16.65 -3.18
N LEU A 155 0.03 -17.04 -2.08
CA LEU A 155 -0.65 -18.32 -1.94
C LEU A 155 -2.16 -18.19 -2.21
N LEU A 156 -2.78 -17.08 -1.82
CA LEU A 156 -4.23 -16.89 -1.93
C LEU A 156 -4.69 -16.25 -3.24
N HIS A 157 -3.79 -15.68 -4.06
CA HIS A 157 -4.21 -14.84 -5.20
C HIS A 157 -5.06 -15.57 -6.26
N ILE A 158 -4.94 -16.89 -6.36
CA ILE A 158 -5.75 -17.73 -7.25
C ILE A 158 -7.17 -17.87 -6.69
N GLU A 159 -7.31 -18.01 -5.37
CA GLU A 159 -8.59 -18.08 -4.65
C GLU A 159 -9.31 -16.71 -4.60
N LEU A 160 -8.60 -15.62 -4.93
CA LEU A 160 -9.22 -14.31 -5.14
C LEU A 160 -10.00 -14.23 -6.46
N ASN A 161 -10.07 -15.32 -7.25
CA ASN A 161 -11.01 -15.49 -8.38
C ASN A 161 -12.35 -16.06 -7.92
N ASP A 162 -13.45 -15.56 -8.51
CA ASP A 162 -14.87 -16.00 -8.45
C ASP A 162 -15.53 -16.38 -7.09
N ASP A 163 -14.79 -16.66 -6.02
CA ASP A 163 -15.32 -17.17 -4.73
C ASP A 163 -15.10 -16.22 -3.53
N PHE A 164 -14.63 -14.99 -3.76
CA PHE A 164 -14.50 -14.00 -2.68
C PHE A 164 -15.89 -13.48 -2.27
N ALA A 165 -16.28 -13.66 -0.99
CA ALA A 165 -17.55 -13.16 -0.46
C ALA A 165 -17.76 -11.64 -0.64
N HIS A 166 -16.67 -10.92 -0.97
CA HIS A 166 -16.64 -9.49 -1.26
C HIS A 166 -16.34 -9.15 -2.74
N ILE A 167 -16.78 -9.95 -3.72
CA ILE A 167 -16.79 -9.52 -5.15
C ILE A 167 -17.37 -8.10 -5.28
N GLY A 168 -18.36 -7.72 -4.46
CA GLY A 168 -18.85 -6.34 -4.40
C GLY A 168 -17.77 -5.30 -4.13
N GLU A 169 -16.93 -5.49 -3.12
CA GLU A 169 -15.86 -4.55 -2.77
C GLU A 169 -14.70 -4.59 -3.76
N LEU A 170 -14.30 -5.78 -4.23
CA LEU A 170 -13.25 -5.92 -5.24
C LEU A 170 -13.70 -5.32 -6.58
N ARG A 171 -14.94 -5.57 -7.01
CA ARG A 171 -15.55 -4.95 -8.21
C ARG A 171 -15.68 -3.44 -8.07
N ASN A 172 -16.08 -2.95 -6.89
CA ASN A 172 -16.09 -1.51 -6.62
C ASN A 172 -14.68 -0.94 -6.67
N PHE A 173 -13.68 -1.64 -6.13
CA PHE A 173 -12.28 -1.24 -6.24
C PHE A 173 -11.85 -1.15 -7.71
N TYR A 174 -12.09 -2.20 -8.52
CA TYR A 174 -11.84 -2.19 -9.95
C TYR A 174 -12.53 -1.03 -10.69
N ALA A 175 -13.74 -0.66 -10.29
CA ALA A 175 -14.46 0.45 -10.92
C ALA A 175 -13.74 1.80 -10.81
N HIS A 176 -12.91 2.01 -9.77
CA HIS A 176 -12.11 3.24 -9.63
C HIS A 176 -10.99 3.35 -10.67
N PHE A 177 -10.60 2.23 -11.29
CA PHE A 177 -9.50 2.15 -12.25
C PHE A 177 -10.01 1.87 -13.67
N ARG A 178 -11.32 1.71 -13.87
CA ARG A 178 -11.87 1.68 -15.21
C ARG A 178 -11.71 3.07 -15.83
N PRO A 179 -11.21 3.17 -17.07
CA PRO A 179 -11.23 4.42 -17.80
C PRO A 179 -12.65 4.99 -17.76
N ALA A 180 -12.79 6.29 -17.49
CA ALA A 180 -14.05 6.96 -17.73
C ALA A 180 -14.40 6.68 -19.19
N ILE A 181 -15.52 6.01 -19.43
CA ILE A 181 -16.01 5.75 -20.79
C ILE A 181 -16.10 7.13 -21.45
N GLU A 182 -15.46 7.33 -22.61
CA GLU A 182 -15.36 8.59 -23.38
C GLU A 182 -16.71 9.20 -23.82
N ASN A 183 -17.83 8.80 -23.23
CA ASN A 183 -19.18 9.24 -23.57
C ASN A 183 -19.83 10.13 -22.50
N ALA A 184 -19.05 10.85 -21.70
CA ALA A 184 -19.58 12.07 -21.09
C ALA A 184 -19.69 13.12 -22.22
N LYS A 185 -20.79 13.06 -22.97
CA LYS A 185 -21.22 14.19 -23.82
C LYS A 185 -21.16 15.42 -22.94
N PHE A 186 -20.21 16.32 -23.22
CA PHE A 186 -20.31 17.69 -22.77
C PHE A 186 -21.62 18.20 -23.36
N ALA A 187 -22.60 18.46 -22.50
CA ALA A 187 -23.84 19.09 -22.95
C ALA A 187 -23.48 20.50 -23.42
N ASP A 188 -23.84 20.80 -24.67
CA ASP A 188 -23.81 22.14 -25.26
C ASP A 188 -24.66 23.13 -24.45
#